data_AF-A0A914LSI9-F1
#
_entry.id   AF-A0A914LSI9-F1
#
_cell.length_a   1.000
_cell.length_b   1.000
_cell.length_c   1.000
_cell.angle_alpha   90.00
_cell.angle_beta   90.00
_cell.angle_gamma   90.00
#
_symmetry.space_group_name_H-M   'P 1'
#
loop_
_entity.id
_entity.type
_entity.pdbx_description
1 polymer ?
#
loop_
_entity_poly.entity_id
_entity_poly.type
_entity_poly.pdbx_seq_one_letter_code
_entity_poly.pdbx_strand_id
1 'polypeptide(L)'
;MRCSGFSIENIILILSRVNADRTLQKLNPADENHYRIFVHDVKLLAKMIEVQPSLNMSIYKTLESKPATYAVRRTELKSTFLSPGRTEIEYNAFSSTIPRRITVALVANGAFNGDISLSPFNFKPFNLRDISVHTGGHIYPMVSYKLKFDEDIFVRAYVDMYEALGMANSDRSFDISLTQFKSGWSFFVIPLTSTLDDSCGFELLRSGTTSVRLEFNSPIPAGGVEMIIMGEFDQLLMIDYNRHIVSDSTLG
;
A
#
# COMPACT_ATOMS: atom_id res chain seq x y z
N MET A 1 2.55 6.79 23.60
CA MET A 1 1.23 6.82 22.96
C MET A 1 1.08 5.51 22.18
N ARG A 2 0.22 4.59 22.62
CA ARG A 2 0.00 3.33 21.90
C ARG A 2 -0.96 3.60 20.75
N CYS A 3 -0.53 3.37 19.51
CA CYS A 3 -1.42 3.30 18.35
C CYS A 3 -2.48 2.22 18.61
N SER A 4 -3.73 2.61 18.76
CA SER A 4 -4.86 1.70 18.73
C SER A 4 -5.13 1.32 17.28
N GLY A 5 -4.68 0.12 16.88
CA GLY A 5 -5.07 -0.48 15.61
C GLY A 5 -6.53 -0.94 15.67
N PHE A 6 -7.25 -0.77 14.56
CA PHE A 6 -8.48 -1.50 14.31
C PHE A 6 -8.09 -2.94 13.94
N SER A 7 -8.52 -3.92 14.74
CA SER A 7 -8.40 -5.34 14.43
C SER A 7 -9.73 -5.83 13.88
N ILE A 8 -9.75 -6.29 12.62
CA ILE A 8 -10.88 -7.06 12.09
C ILE A 8 -10.68 -8.49 12.59
N GLU A 9 -11.21 -8.79 13.77
CA GLU A 9 -11.16 -10.13 14.35
C GLU A 9 -12.33 -10.98 13.85
N ASN A 10 -11.99 -12.11 13.22
CA ASN A 10 -12.85 -13.24 12.83
C ASN A 10 -13.80 -13.00 11.63
N ILE A 11 -13.27 -13.21 10.42
CA ILE A 11 -14.09 -13.59 9.27
C ILE A 11 -14.13 -15.13 9.21
N ILE A 12 -15.30 -15.73 9.41
CA ILE A 12 -15.50 -17.17 9.20
C ILE A 12 -15.89 -17.39 7.73
N LEU A 13 -14.94 -17.87 6.92
CA LEU A 13 -15.19 -18.29 5.53
C LEU A 13 -15.36 -19.81 5.49
N ILE A 14 -16.54 -20.29 5.08
CA ILE A 14 -16.78 -21.72 4.81
C ILE A 14 -16.93 -21.88 3.30
N LEU A 15 -16.05 -22.70 2.71
CA LEU A 15 -16.07 -23.00 1.29
C LEU A 15 -16.97 -24.20 1.03
N SER A 16 -17.94 -24.07 0.10
CA SER A 16 -18.76 -25.20 -0.32
C SER A 16 -18.69 -25.40 -1.84
N ARG A 17 -18.72 -26.67 -2.25
CA ARG A 17 -18.54 -27.11 -3.64
C ARG A 17 -19.89 -27.04 -4.36
N VAL A 18 -20.04 -26.13 -5.32
CA VAL A 18 -21.26 -25.98 -6.12
C VAL A 18 -20.91 -25.52 -7.55
N ASN A 19 -21.69 -25.95 -8.53
CA ASN A 19 -21.54 -25.61 -9.94
C ASN A 19 -21.79 -24.12 -10.21
N ALA A 20 -20.78 -23.50 -10.83
CA ALA A 20 -20.71 -22.25 -11.59
C ALA A 20 -21.40 -20.99 -11.02
N ASP A 21 -20.60 -19.96 -10.73
CA ASP A 21 -20.58 -18.65 -11.43
C ASP A 21 -19.71 -17.60 -10.70
N ARG A 22 -19.05 -17.96 -9.60
CA ARG A 22 -18.09 -17.10 -8.86
C ARG A 22 -16.99 -17.96 -8.24
N THR A 23 -15.84 -18.06 -8.90
CA THR A 23 -14.76 -18.97 -8.52
C THR A 23 -13.63 -18.26 -7.78
N LEU A 24 -13.13 -18.96 -6.77
CA LEU A 24 -11.86 -18.67 -6.08
C LEU A 24 -10.66 -18.96 -6.97
N GLN A 25 -9.56 -18.26 -6.72
CA GLN A 25 -8.26 -18.61 -7.29
C GLN A 25 -7.87 -20.03 -6.84
N LYS A 26 -7.62 -20.93 -7.79
CA LYS A 26 -7.16 -22.29 -7.49
C LYS A 26 -5.67 -22.25 -7.19
N LEU A 27 -5.26 -22.72 -6.00
CA LEU A 27 -3.84 -22.92 -5.66
C LEU A 27 -3.22 -24.07 -6.46
N ASN A 28 -4.04 -25.06 -6.86
CA ASN A 28 -3.63 -26.15 -7.73
C ASN A 28 -4.38 -26.06 -9.08
N PRO A 29 -3.71 -25.74 -10.19
CA PRO A 29 -4.34 -25.64 -11.51
C PRO A 29 -4.83 -26.99 -12.06
N ALA A 30 -4.37 -28.13 -11.50
CA ALA A 30 -4.82 -29.46 -11.90
C ALA A 30 -6.16 -29.89 -11.27
N ASP A 31 -6.73 -29.09 -10.36
CA ASP A 31 -8.01 -29.39 -9.74
C ASP A 31 -9.17 -28.93 -10.63
N GLU A 32 -9.96 -29.87 -11.16
CA GLU A 32 -11.12 -29.60 -12.01
C GLU A 32 -12.36 -29.11 -11.23
N ASN A 33 -12.30 -29.12 -9.89
CA ASN A 33 -13.46 -28.78 -9.06
C ASN A 33 -13.80 -27.28 -9.10
N HIS A 34 -15.10 -26.99 -9.02
CA HIS A 34 -15.61 -25.62 -8.91
C HIS A 34 -16.05 -25.36 -7.46
N TYR A 35 -15.58 -24.24 -6.90
CA TYR A 35 -15.84 -23.83 -5.53
C TYR A 35 -16.62 -22.52 -5.52
N ARG A 36 -17.62 -22.40 -4.63
CA ARG A 36 -18.36 -21.17 -4.38
C ARG A 36 -18.16 -20.75 -2.93
N ILE A 37 -17.94 -19.46 -2.72
CA ILE A 37 -17.91 -18.88 -1.37
C ILE A 37 -19.35 -18.55 -0.97
N PHE A 38 -19.76 -19.05 0.18
CA PHE A 38 -20.94 -18.55 0.87
C PHE A 38 -20.48 -17.72 2.06
N VAL A 39 -20.71 -16.41 1.98
CA VAL A 39 -20.50 -15.52 3.13
C VAL A 39 -21.76 -15.64 3.99
N HIS A 40 -21.66 -16.37 5.10
CA HIS A 40 -22.80 -16.59 5.99
C HIS A 40 -23.13 -15.33 6.81
N ASP A 41 -22.12 -14.74 7.42
CA ASP A 41 -22.27 -13.61 8.34
C ASP A 41 -20.99 -12.77 8.32
N VAL A 42 -21.16 -11.45 8.40
CA VAL A 42 -20.05 -10.47 8.47
C VAL A 42 -20.32 -9.60 9.68
N LYS A 43 -19.49 -9.76 10.72
CA LYS A 43 -19.63 -9.01 11.97
C LYS A 43 -18.51 -7.98 12.09
N LEU A 44 -18.88 -6.74 12.42
CA LEU A 44 -17.95 -5.70 12.82
C LEU A 44 -18.01 -5.55 14.35
N LEU A 45 -16.92 -5.89 15.02
CA LEU A 45 -16.78 -5.73 16.46
C LEU A 45 -15.97 -4.46 16.73
N ALA A 46 -16.57 -3.50 17.45
CA ALA A 46 -15.91 -2.27 17.83
C ALA A 46 -15.77 -2.21 19.36
N LYS A 47 -14.54 -1.93 19.83
CA LYS A 47 -14.28 -1.73 21.27
C LYS A 47 -14.64 -0.30 21.66
N MET A 48 -15.64 -0.16 22.51
CA MET A 48 -15.98 1.12 23.14
C MET A 48 -15.29 1.22 24.50
N ILE A 49 -14.77 2.40 24.81
CA ILE A 49 -14.14 2.70 26.10
C ILE A 49 -15.07 3.65 26.84
N GLU A 50 -15.56 3.22 28.01
CA GLU A 50 -16.32 4.08 28.91
C GLU A 50 -15.35 4.93 29.74
N VAL A 51 -15.61 6.22 29.79
CA VAL A 51 -14.74 7.21 30.43
C VAL A 51 -15.42 7.72 31.69
N GLN A 52 -14.66 7.94 32.78
CA GLN A 52 -15.22 8.48 34.01
C GLN A 52 -15.96 9.81 33.75
N PRO A 53 -17.11 10.08 34.42
CA PRO A 53 -17.92 11.27 34.15
C PRO A 53 -17.16 12.60 34.28
N SER A 54 -16.25 12.71 35.24
CA SER A 54 -15.39 13.89 35.45
C SER A 54 -14.49 14.18 34.24
N LEU A 55 -13.85 13.14 33.71
CA LEU A 55 -13.00 13.23 32.53
C LEU A 55 -13.84 13.54 31.28
N ASN A 56 -15.01 12.93 31.14
CA ASN A 56 -15.92 13.20 30.03
C ASN A 56 -16.33 14.69 30.00
N MET A 57 -16.73 15.25 31.15
CA MET A 57 -17.05 16.69 31.27
C MET A 57 -15.87 17.60 30.91
N SER A 58 -14.64 17.22 31.29
CA SER A 58 -13.45 17.99 30.93
C SER A 58 -13.16 17.96 29.43
N ILE A 59 -13.41 16.82 28.77
CA ILE A 59 -13.28 16.68 27.31
C ILE A 59 -14.31 17.57 26.61
N TYR A 60 -15.58 17.55 27.04
CA TYR A 60 -16.63 18.42 26.49
C TYR A 60 -16.27 19.91 26.60
N LYS A 61 -15.85 20.38 27.78
CA LYS A 61 -15.41 21.78 27.95
C LYS A 61 -14.22 22.14 27.07
N THR A 62 -13.28 21.22 26.88
CA THR A 62 -12.12 21.47 26.01
C THR A 62 -12.57 21.63 24.55
N LEU A 63 -13.49 20.78 24.10
CA LEU A 63 -14.05 20.81 22.74
C LEU A 63 -14.84 22.08 22.41
N GLU A 64 -15.48 22.71 23.41
CA GLU A 64 -16.13 24.03 23.25
C GLU A 64 -15.12 25.12 22.86
N SER A 65 -13.88 25.02 23.36
CA SER A 65 -12.82 26.01 23.11
C SER A 65 -11.91 25.67 21.94
N LYS A 66 -11.63 24.38 21.71
CA LYS A 66 -10.68 23.92 20.70
C LYS A 66 -11.09 22.54 20.17
N PRO A 67 -11.11 22.33 18.84
CA PRO A 67 -11.36 21.00 18.28
C PRO A 67 -10.29 20.01 18.71
N ALA A 68 -10.68 18.74 18.86
CA ALA A 68 -9.73 17.67 19.08
C ALA A 68 -9.03 17.34 17.76
N THR A 69 -7.70 17.41 17.75
CA THR A 69 -6.88 17.15 16.56
C THR A 69 -6.14 15.82 16.71
N TYR A 70 -6.26 14.95 15.73
CA TYR A 70 -5.62 13.65 15.67
C TYR A 70 -4.75 13.55 14.41
N ALA A 71 -3.47 13.27 14.59
CA ALA A 71 -2.60 12.88 13.48
C ALA A 71 -2.85 11.40 13.15
N VAL A 72 -3.22 11.14 11.91
CA VAL A 72 -3.47 9.79 11.38
C VAL A 72 -2.70 9.58 10.10
N ARG A 73 -2.41 8.32 9.78
CA ARG A 73 -1.88 7.93 8.47
C ARG A 73 -3.03 7.49 7.60
N ARG A 74 -3.16 8.09 6.42
CA ARG A 74 -4.11 7.70 5.39
C ARG A 74 -3.36 7.00 4.27
N THR A 75 -3.94 5.92 3.77
CA THR A 75 -3.44 5.21 2.60
C THR A 75 -4.35 5.47 1.41
N GLU A 76 -3.78 5.70 0.24
CA GLU A 76 -4.48 5.79 -1.03
C GLU A 76 -3.87 4.79 -2.03
N LEU A 77 -4.71 4.01 -2.68
CA LEU A 77 -4.31 3.04 -3.70
C LEU A 77 -4.73 3.55 -5.07
N LYS A 78 -3.81 3.45 -6.03
CA LYS A 78 -4.07 3.67 -7.46
C LYS A 78 -3.52 2.51 -8.25
N SER A 79 -4.20 2.17 -9.33
CA SER A 79 -3.69 1.22 -10.31
C SER A 79 -3.66 1.85 -11.70
N THR A 80 -2.75 1.41 -12.54
CA THR A 80 -2.70 1.80 -13.94
C THR A 80 -2.19 0.66 -14.80
N PHE A 81 -2.82 0.51 -15.96
CA PHE A 81 -2.39 -0.43 -16.97
C PHE A 81 -1.16 0.08 -17.72
N LEU A 82 -0.15 -0.79 -17.83
CA LEU A 82 1.07 -0.56 -18.61
C LEU A 82 0.98 -1.34 -19.93
N SER A 83 0.97 -0.60 -21.03
CA SER A 83 0.85 -1.18 -22.37
C SER A 83 2.09 -2.03 -22.75
N PRO A 84 1.88 -3.17 -23.44
CA PRO A 84 2.97 -4.00 -23.94
C PRO A 84 3.97 -3.26 -24.82
N GLY A 85 5.20 -3.78 -24.90
CA GLY A 85 6.22 -3.30 -25.85
C GLY A 85 6.95 -2.02 -25.44
N ARG A 86 6.50 -1.33 -24.38
CA ARG A 86 7.22 -0.17 -23.82
C ARG A 86 8.32 -0.62 -22.87
N THR A 87 9.42 0.14 -22.83
CA THR A 87 10.55 -0.04 -21.90
C THR A 87 10.65 1.08 -20.87
N GLU A 88 9.94 2.19 -21.08
CA GLU A 88 9.93 3.35 -20.20
C GLU A 88 8.50 3.84 -20.02
N ILE A 89 8.14 4.09 -18.77
CA ILE A 89 6.82 4.57 -18.36
C ILE A 89 7.02 5.67 -17.33
N GLU A 90 6.29 6.76 -17.48
CA GLU A 90 6.10 7.76 -16.44
C GLU A 90 4.60 7.93 -16.17
N TYR A 91 4.23 7.92 -14.89
CA TYR A 91 2.84 8.01 -14.45
C TYR A 91 2.69 8.99 -13.30
N ASN A 92 1.81 9.98 -13.47
CA ASN A 92 1.47 10.93 -12.41
C ASN A 92 0.51 10.27 -11.41
N ALA A 93 1.06 9.77 -10.31
CA ALA A 93 0.31 9.04 -9.30
C ALA A 93 -0.54 9.97 -8.43
N PHE A 94 0.04 11.04 -7.87
CA PHE A 94 -0.67 11.94 -6.96
C PHE A 94 -0.42 13.39 -7.37
N SER A 95 -1.41 14.27 -7.31
CA SER A 95 -1.32 15.64 -7.85
C SER A 95 -1.44 16.75 -6.81
N SER A 96 -2.07 16.49 -5.66
CA SER A 96 -2.34 17.52 -4.64
C SER A 96 -1.43 17.42 -3.42
N THR A 97 -1.03 16.21 -3.05
CA THR A 97 -0.28 15.93 -1.82
C THR A 97 0.87 15.00 -2.15
N ILE A 98 2.03 15.26 -1.54
CA ILE A 98 3.20 14.39 -1.62
C ILE A 98 3.07 13.35 -0.51
N PRO A 99 3.05 12.04 -0.85
CA PRO A 99 3.01 11.00 0.17
C PRO A 99 4.28 11.01 1.00
N ARG A 100 4.16 10.50 2.23
CA ARG A 100 5.28 10.18 3.11
C ARG A 100 6.09 9.02 2.55
N ARG A 101 5.40 8.01 2.01
CA ARG A 101 5.99 6.77 1.48
C ARG A 101 5.16 6.27 0.31
N ILE A 102 5.83 5.73 -0.71
CA ILE A 102 5.18 5.05 -1.82
C ILE A 102 5.63 3.59 -1.86
N THR A 103 4.68 2.69 -2.01
CA THR A 103 4.93 1.30 -2.36
C THR A 103 4.43 1.04 -3.77
N VAL A 104 5.28 0.51 -4.63
CA VAL A 104 4.93 0.11 -6.00
C VAL A 104 5.09 -1.39 -6.13
N ALA A 105 4.09 -2.03 -6.72
CA ALA A 105 4.11 -3.44 -7.09
C ALA A 105 3.55 -3.62 -8.49
N LEU A 106 4.07 -4.60 -9.22
CA LEU A 106 3.64 -4.92 -10.57
C LEU A 106 2.99 -6.30 -10.60
N VAL A 107 1.89 -6.44 -11.31
CA VAL A 107 1.16 -7.70 -11.45
C VAL A 107 0.76 -7.91 -12.91
N ALA A 108 0.65 -9.16 -13.35
CA ALA A 108 0.18 -9.44 -14.71
C ALA A 108 -1.25 -8.91 -14.87
N ASN A 109 -1.55 -8.19 -15.95
CA ASN A 109 -2.87 -7.57 -16.11
C ASN A 109 -4.02 -8.60 -16.10
N GLY A 110 -3.81 -9.78 -16.71
CA GLY A 110 -4.78 -10.88 -16.63
C GLY A 110 -5.05 -11.32 -15.19
N ALA A 111 -4.02 -11.40 -14.35
CA ALA A 111 -4.17 -11.75 -12.94
C ALA A 111 -4.91 -10.69 -12.13
N PHE A 112 -4.64 -9.41 -12.40
CA PHE A 112 -5.36 -8.29 -11.79
C PHE A 112 -6.84 -8.28 -12.14
N ASN A 113 -7.17 -8.60 -13.40
CA ASN A 113 -8.55 -8.68 -13.90
C ASN A 113 -9.27 -9.99 -13.53
N GLY A 114 -8.65 -10.87 -12.74
CA GLY A 114 -9.29 -12.07 -12.22
C GLY A 114 -9.20 -13.31 -13.12
N ASP A 115 -8.17 -13.43 -13.95
CA ASP A 115 -7.85 -14.70 -14.61
C ASP A 115 -7.64 -15.79 -13.56
N ILE A 116 -8.49 -16.81 -13.61
CA ILE A 116 -8.55 -17.91 -12.63
C ILE A 116 -7.25 -18.72 -12.59
N SER A 117 -6.50 -18.75 -13.71
CA SER A 117 -5.24 -19.47 -13.83
C SER A 117 -4.05 -18.72 -13.21
N LEU A 118 -4.22 -17.42 -12.94
CA LEU A 118 -3.17 -16.54 -12.44
C LEU A 118 -3.49 -16.05 -11.02
N SER A 119 -2.45 -15.64 -10.28
CA SER A 119 -2.62 -15.07 -8.94
C SER A 119 -2.48 -13.56 -8.95
N PRO A 120 -3.45 -12.79 -8.42
CA PRO A 120 -3.31 -11.35 -8.24
C PRO A 120 -2.27 -10.98 -7.17
N PHE A 121 -1.85 -11.94 -6.34
CA PHE A 121 -0.83 -11.75 -5.30
C PHE A 121 0.59 -12.12 -5.76
N ASN A 122 0.77 -12.39 -7.05
CA ASN A 122 2.07 -12.68 -7.63
C ASN A 122 2.68 -11.40 -8.22
N PHE A 123 3.33 -10.64 -7.34
CA PHE A 123 3.99 -9.38 -7.64
C PHE A 123 5.36 -9.59 -8.26
N LYS A 124 5.40 -9.79 -9.58
CA LYS A 124 6.64 -10.04 -10.32
C LYS A 124 7.34 -8.73 -10.66
N PRO A 125 8.68 -8.72 -10.75
CA PRO A 125 9.40 -7.50 -11.12
C PRO A 125 9.37 -7.21 -12.62
N PHE A 126 8.95 -8.15 -13.48
CA PHE A 126 8.89 -8.01 -14.94
C PHE A 126 10.17 -7.47 -15.60
N ASN A 127 11.34 -7.86 -15.05
CA ASN A 127 12.66 -7.41 -15.50
C ASN A 127 12.83 -5.87 -15.47
N LEU A 128 12.27 -5.25 -14.42
CA LEU A 128 12.48 -3.86 -14.10
C LEU A 128 13.98 -3.57 -13.96
N ARG A 129 14.44 -2.50 -14.60
CA ARG A 129 15.80 -1.95 -14.54
C ARG A 129 15.91 -0.85 -13.50
N ASP A 130 14.92 0.03 -13.43
CA ASP A 130 14.94 1.12 -12.47
C ASP A 130 13.54 1.57 -12.09
N ILE A 131 13.41 2.06 -10.86
CA ILE A 131 12.22 2.71 -10.35
C ILE A 131 12.63 3.98 -9.63
N SER A 132 11.99 5.09 -10.01
CA SER A 132 12.17 6.36 -9.35
C SER A 132 10.84 7.09 -9.16
N VAL A 133 10.78 7.89 -8.10
CA VAL A 133 9.67 8.78 -7.77
C VAL A 133 10.15 10.20 -7.90
N HIS A 134 9.44 11.00 -8.71
CA HIS A 134 9.77 12.41 -8.95
C HIS A 134 8.73 13.25 -8.24
N THR A 135 9.17 14.09 -7.30
CA THR A 135 8.26 14.96 -6.56
C THR A 135 9.00 16.17 -5.99
N GLY A 136 8.35 17.34 -6.01
CA GLY A 136 8.92 18.58 -5.47
C GLY A 136 10.30 18.94 -6.05
N GLY A 137 10.55 18.62 -7.32
CA GLY A 137 11.85 18.84 -7.98
C GLY A 137 12.97 17.88 -7.59
N HIS A 138 12.67 16.86 -6.79
CA HIS A 138 13.63 15.84 -6.33
C HIS A 138 13.27 14.47 -6.92
N ILE A 139 14.27 13.59 -6.99
CA ILE A 139 14.15 12.22 -7.47
C ILE A 139 14.53 11.26 -6.34
N TYR A 140 13.69 10.26 -6.10
CA TYR A 140 13.85 9.25 -5.05
C TYR A 140 13.82 7.83 -5.65
N PRO A 141 14.74 6.93 -5.27
CA PRO A 141 15.97 7.25 -4.55
C PRO A 141 16.89 8.14 -5.41
N MET A 142 17.73 8.93 -4.75
CA MET A 142 18.67 9.82 -5.43
C MET A 142 19.72 9.05 -6.25
N VAL A 143 20.05 7.83 -5.81
CA VAL A 143 20.89 6.89 -6.56
C VAL A 143 20.01 5.78 -7.11
N SER A 144 19.87 5.76 -8.43
CA SER A 144 19.21 4.72 -9.23
C SER A 144 19.61 3.29 -8.82
N TYR A 145 18.68 2.35 -8.89
CA TYR A 145 18.88 0.96 -8.46
C TYR A 145 19.66 0.12 -9.48
N LYS A 146 19.49 0.38 -10.79
CA LYS A 146 20.11 -0.40 -11.88
C LYS A 146 19.92 -1.92 -11.71
N LEU A 147 18.67 -2.31 -11.46
CA LEU A 147 18.23 -3.66 -11.16
C LEU A 147 18.53 -4.64 -12.31
N LYS A 148 19.06 -5.81 -11.94
CA LYS A 148 19.11 -7.00 -12.80
C LYS A 148 18.77 -8.22 -11.98
N PHE A 149 17.62 -8.81 -12.24
CA PHE A 149 17.15 -9.97 -11.49
C PHE A 149 17.93 -11.24 -11.84
N ASP A 150 18.39 -11.39 -13.08
CA ASP A 150 19.17 -12.57 -13.51
C ASP A 150 20.56 -12.64 -12.87
N GLU A 151 21.20 -11.49 -12.64
CA GLU A 151 22.54 -11.35 -12.03
C GLU A 151 22.48 -11.11 -10.51
N ASP A 152 21.30 -11.26 -9.88
CA ASP A 152 21.05 -10.97 -8.46
C ASP A 152 21.37 -9.53 -8.00
N ILE A 153 21.40 -8.58 -8.93
CA ILE A 153 21.57 -7.14 -8.68
C ILE A 153 20.20 -6.54 -8.33
N PHE A 154 19.59 -6.98 -7.24
CA PHE A 154 18.35 -6.41 -6.69
C PHE A 154 18.36 -6.30 -5.15
N VAL A 155 19.42 -6.80 -4.51
CA VAL A 155 19.56 -6.86 -3.05
C VAL A 155 19.37 -5.49 -2.40
N ARG A 156 19.83 -4.41 -3.03
CA ARG A 156 19.63 -3.05 -2.53
C ARG A 156 18.14 -2.69 -2.42
N ALA A 157 17.35 -2.92 -3.46
CA ALA A 157 15.90 -2.63 -3.42
C ALA A 157 15.18 -3.48 -2.35
N TYR A 158 15.64 -4.71 -2.12
CA TYR A 158 15.14 -5.56 -1.05
C TYR A 158 15.48 -5.01 0.35
N VAL A 159 16.72 -4.55 0.57
CA VAL A 159 17.13 -3.95 1.85
C VAL A 159 16.38 -2.64 2.09
N ASP A 160 16.34 -1.77 1.07
CA ASP A 160 15.64 -0.48 1.13
C ASP A 160 14.14 -0.69 1.45
N MET A 161 13.52 -1.78 0.97
CA MET A 161 12.16 -2.17 1.36
C MET A 161 12.02 -2.45 2.86
N TYR A 162 12.94 -3.24 3.45
CA TYR A 162 12.93 -3.55 4.89
C TYR A 162 13.20 -2.31 5.75
N GLU A 163 14.11 -1.44 5.31
CA GLU A 163 14.42 -0.17 5.98
C GLU A 163 13.22 0.79 5.92
N ALA A 164 12.66 1.00 4.73
CA ALA A 164 11.57 1.95 4.53
C ALA A 164 10.28 1.56 5.27
N LEU A 165 10.09 0.28 5.58
CA LEU A 165 8.97 -0.24 6.38
C LEU A 165 9.26 -0.25 7.89
N GLY A 166 10.40 0.28 8.33
CA GLY A 166 10.79 0.35 9.74
C GLY A 166 10.97 -1.03 10.38
N MET A 167 11.36 -2.03 9.56
CA MET A 167 11.58 -3.40 10.00
C MET A 167 13.06 -3.75 10.12
N ALA A 168 13.93 -3.00 9.45
CA ALA A 168 15.36 -3.07 9.66
C ALA A 168 15.67 -2.86 11.16
N ASN A 169 16.46 -3.78 11.74
CA ASN A 169 16.86 -3.78 13.15
C ASN A 169 15.68 -3.84 14.16
N SER A 170 14.53 -4.40 13.75
CA SER A 170 13.39 -4.64 14.64
C SER A 170 13.10 -6.14 14.78
N ASP A 171 12.41 -6.54 15.84
CA ASP A 171 11.93 -7.92 16.02
C ASP A 171 10.75 -8.27 15.08
N ARG A 172 10.37 -7.36 14.18
CA ARG A 172 9.26 -7.52 13.23
C ARG A 172 9.82 -7.82 11.83
N SER A 173 9.20 -8.77 11.14
CA SER A 173 9.51 -9.14 9.76
C SER A 173 8.23 -9.56 9.03
N PHE A 174 8.17 -9.35 7.73
CA PHE A 174 7.09 -9.83 6.85
C PHE A 174 7.38 -11.19 6.19
N ASP A 175 8.46 -11.87 6.60
CA ASP A 175 8.83 -13.23 6.15
C ASP A 175 8.91 -13.38 4.62
N ILE A 176 9.47 -12.36 3.96
CA ILE A 176 9.78 -12.39 2.52
C ILE A 176 11.28 -12.62 2.38
N SER A 177 11.67 -13.77 1.84
CA SER A 177 13.06 -14.08 1.51
C SER A 177 13.51 -13.41 0.20
N LEU A 178 14.82 -13.30 0.00
CA LEU A 178 15.41 -12.79 -1.25
C LEU A 178 14.94 -13.58 -2.50
N THR A 179 14.75 -14.89 -2.35
CA THR A 179 14.29 -15.76 -3.46
C THR A 179 12.81 -15.53 -3.79
N GLN A 180 11.97 -15.28 -2.79
CA GLN A 180 10.58 -14.86 -2.99
C GLN A 180 10.50 -13.47 -3.61
N PHE A 181 11.33 -12.54 -3.15
CA PHE A 181 11.41 -11.20 -3.73
C PHE A 181 11.79 -11.24 -5.22
N LYS A 182 12.73 -12.12 -5.62
CA LYS A 182 13.11 -12.31 -7.03
C LYS A 182 11.99 -12.88 -7.90
N SER A 183 11.11 -13.72 -7.33
CA SER A 183 10.22 -14.60 -8.11
C SER A 183 8.74 -14.18 -8.14
N GLY A 184 8.28 -13.30 -7.24
CA GLY A 184 6.87 -12.92 -7.21
C GLY A 184 6.40 -12.12 -5.99
N TRP A 185 7.31 -11.67 -5.14
CA TRP A 185 7.01 -10.88 -3.93
C TRP A 185 7.80 -9.57 -3.96
N SER A 186 7.88 -8.96 -5.14
CA SER A 186 8.66 -7.73 -5.36
C SER A 186 7.84 -6.49 -5.03
N PHE A 187 8.13 -5.87 -3.89
CA PHE A 187 7.58 -4.57 -3.50
C PHE A 187 8.70 -3.53 -3.47
N PHE A 188 8.50 -2.42 -4.16
CA PHE A 188 9.44 -1.32 -4.16
C PHE A 188 8.89 -0.22 -3.25
N VAL A 189 9.49 -0.09 -2.07
CA VAL A 189 9.06 0.88 -1.06
C VAL A 189 10.07 2.03 -1.03
N ILE A 190 9.59 3.23 -1.35
CA ILE A 190 10.41 4.43 -1.45
C ILE A 190 9.90 5.44 -0.43
N PRO A 191 10.66 5.73 0.65
CA PRO A 191 10.35 6.78 1.57
C PRO A 191 10.63 8.13 0.91
N LEU A 192 9.72 9.08 1.07
CA LEU A 192 9.85 10.45 0.55
C LEU A 192 10.04 11.45 1.71
N THR A 193 10.11 10.96 2.95
CA THR A 193 10.30 11.75 4.15
C THR A 193 11.62 12.50 4.12
N SER A 194 11.67 13.64 4.83
CA SER A 194 12.91 14.43 4.96
C SER A 194 14.03 13.66 5.66
N THR A 195 13.64 12.75 6.56
CA THR A 195 14.54 11.88 7.31
C THR A 195 14.82 10.56 6.61
N LEU A 196 14.10 10.26 5.52
CA LEU A 196 14.07 8.96 4.84
C LEU A 196 13.73 7.77 5.76
N ASP A 197 13.20 8.04 6.96
CA ASP A 197 12.92 7.06 8.00
C ASP A 197 11.41 6.99 8.33
N ASP A 198 10.97 5.84 8.81
CA ASP A 198 9.60 5.60 9.28
C ASP A 198 9.44 5.98 10.76
N SER A 199 9.83 7.22 11.10
CA SER A 199 9.61 7.76 12.43
C SER A 199 8.12 7.94 12.74
N CYS A 200 7.73 7.76 14.00
CA CYS A 200 6.36 8.05 14.47
C CYS A 200 6.02 9.56 14.49
N GLY A 201 6.92 10.42 14.03
CA GLY A 201 6.72 11.86 13.97
C GLY A 201 5.80 12.25 12.81
N PHE A 202 4.90 13.18 13.07
CA PHE A 202 4.10 13.83 12.03
C PHE A 202 5.01 14.77 11.23
N GLU A 203 5.11 14.56 9.92
CA GLU A 203 5.81 15.51 9.04
C GLU A 203 4.85 16.58 8.51
N LEU A 204 5.40 17.75 8.16
CA LEU A 204 4.63 18.81 7.53
C LEU A 204 4.06 18.31 6.20
N LEU A 205 2.77 18.55 5.98
CA LEU A 205 2.11 18.25 4.71
C LEU A 205 2.76 19.07 3.60
N ARG A 206 3.20 18.37 2.55
CA ARG A 206 3.78 18.99 1.37
C ARG A 206 2.81 18.84 0.21
N SER A 207 2.48 19.96 -0.42
CA SER A 207 1.70 19.97 -1.65
C SER A 207 2.60 19.80 -2.85
N GLY A 208 2.17 18.98 -3.80
CA GLY A 208 2.91 18.77 -5.04
C GLY A 208 2.47 17.54 -5.80
N THR A 209 2.94 17.46 -7.04
CA THR A 209 2.75 16.30 -7.89
C THR A 209 3.82 15.26 -7.59
N THR A 210 3.40 14.00 -7.57
CA THR A 210 4.26 12.83 -7.43
C THR A 210 4.07 11.94 -8.64
N SER A 211 5.11 11.80 -9.45
CA SER A 211 5.15 10.87 -10.58
C SER A 211 6.06 9.68 -10.27
N VAL A 212 5.66 8.50 -10.76
CA VAL A 212 6.44 7.27 -10.70
C VAL A 212 6.96 6.97 -12.09
N ARG A 213 8.27 6.78 -12.21
CA ARG A 213 8.96 6.43 -13.44
C ARG A 213 9.54 5.03 -13.32
N LEU A 214 9.24 4.19 -14.31
CA LEU A 214 9.71 2.82 -14.43
C LEU A 214 10.50 2.66 -15.73
N GLU A 215 11.62 1.97 -15.63
CA GLU A 215 12.45 1.59 -16.77
C GLU A 215 12.68 0.09 -16.73
N PHE A 216 12.55 -0.60 -17.86
CA PHE A 216 12.65 -2.06 -17.96
C PHE A 216 13.84 -2.48 -18.83
N ASN A 217 14.50 -3.58 -18.46
CA ASN A 217 15.57 -4.16 -19.28
C ASN A 217 15.02 -4.88 -20.53
N SER A 218 13.80 -5.40 -20.43
CA SER A 218 13.05 -5.98 -21.56
C SER A 218 11.70 -5.28 -21.71
N PRO A 219 11.16 -5.17 -22.94
CA PRO A 219 9.84 -4.59 -23.15
C PRO A 219 8.75 -5.29 -22.31
N ILE A 220 7.75 -4.52 -21.88
CA ILE A 220 6.60 -5.06 -21.13
C ILE A 220 5.97 -6.22 -21.93
N PRO A 221 5.69 -7.38 -21.29
CA PRO A 221 5.14 -8.56 -21.97
C PRO A 221 3.84 -8.29 -22.72
N ALA A 222 3.55 -9.12 -23.73
CA ALA A 222 2.37 -8.99 -24.61
C ALA A 222 1.01 -8.92 -23.88
N GLY A 223 0.90 -9.54 -22.70
CA GLY A 223 -0.31 -9.50 -21.88
C GLY A 223 -0.50 -8.22 -21.06
N GLY A 224 0.46 -7.29 -21.10
CA GLY A 224 0.46 -6.08 -20.30
C GLY A 224 0.65 -6.34 -18.81
N VAL A 225 0.96 -5.27 -18.08
CA VAL A 225 1.24 -5.31 -16.64
C VAL A 225 0.38 -4.25 -15.98
N GLU A 226 -0.26 -4.59 -14.87
CA GLU A 226 -0.90 -3.60 -14.01
C GLU A 226 0.11 -3.13 -12.95
N MET A 227 0.31 -1.82 -12.85
CA MET A 227 1.08 -1.22 -11.78
C MET A 227 0.13 -0.79 -10.67
N ILE A 228 0.40 -1.24 -9.44
CA ILE A 228 -0.31 -0.84 -8.23
C ILE A 228 0.61 0.08 -7.43
N ILE A 229 0.08 1.26 -7.07
CA ILE A 229 0.78 2.28 -6.30
C ILE A 229 -0.02 2.52 -5.03
N MET A 230 0.63 2.32 -3.89
CA MET A 230 0.10 2.66 -2.58
C MET A 230 0.87 3.86 -2.04
N GLY A 231 0.17 4.99 -1.87
CA GLY A 231 0.70 6.18 -1.20
C GLY A 231 0.24 6.22 0.24
N GLU A 232 1.15 6.43 1.17
CA GLU A 232 0.85 6.73 2.57
C GLU A 232 1.05 8.22 2.82
N PHE A 233 0.05 8.86 3.43
CA PHE A 233 0.00 10.28 3.68
C PHE A 233 -0.20 10.52 5.16
N ASP A 234 0.52 11.50 5.71
CA ASP A 234 0.15 12.06 7.00
C ASP A 234 -1.13 12.90 6.80
N GLN A 235 -2.06 12.87 7.76
CA GLN A 235 -3.31 13.61 7.71
C GLN A 235 -3.72 14.05 9.12
N LEU A 236 -4.30 15.24 9.23
CA LEU A 236 -4.92 15.71 10.46
C LEU A 236 -6.44 15.55 10.37
N LEU A 237 -7.02 14.87 11.36
CA LEU A 237 -8.45 14.81 11.61
C LEU A 237 -8.79 15.75 12.75
N MET A 238 -9.75 16.64 12.53
CA MET A 238 -10.27 17.56 13.53
C MET A 238 -11.71 17.18 13.84
N ILE A 239 -12.02 17.04 15.12
CA ILE A 239 -13.39 16.81 15.60
C ILE A 239 -13.82 18.04 16.39
N ASP A 240 -14.85 18.71 15.89
CA ASP A 240 -15.41 19.90 16.54
C ASP A 240 -16.36 19.53 17.72
N TYR A 241 -16.85 20.56 18.39
CA TYR A 241 -17.84 20.40 19.47
C TYR A 241 -19.12 19.69 18.99
N ASN A 242 -19.57 19.98 17.76
CA ASN A 242 -20.75 19.38 17.14
C ASN A 242 -20.52 17.96 16.61
N ARG A 243 -19.33 17.38 16.84
CA ARG A 243 -18.91 16.06 16.32
C ARG A 243 -18.80 16.01 14.79
N HIS A 244 -18.69 17.15 14.12
CA HIS A 244 -18.29 17.17 12.73
C HIS A 244 -16.81 16.84 12.60
N ILE A 245 -16.52 15.94 11.69
CA ILE A 245 -15.16 15.49 11.38
C ILE A 245 -14.70 16.27 10.16
N VAL A 246 -13.67 17.09 10.34
CA VAL A 246 -13.02 17.84 9.27
C VAL A 246 -11.64 17.25 9.04
N SER A 247 -11.29 17.06 7.78
CA SER A 247 -9.98 16.58 7.39
C SER A 247 -9.22 17.64 6.60
N ASP A 248 -7.90 17.67 6.71
CA ASP A 248 -7.09 18.66 5.99
C ASP A 248 -7.26 18.57 4.46
N SER A 249 -7.42 17.35 3.93
CA SER A 249 -7.68 17.11 2.50
C SER A 249 -9.00 17.67 1.95
N THR A 250 -9.90 18.13 2.82
CA THR A 250 -11.20 18.74 2.46
C THR A 250 -11.23 20.26 2.67
N LEU A 251 -10.11 20.86 3.08
CA LEU A 251 -9.98 22.31 3.33
C LEU A 251 -9.41 23.09 2.13
N GLY A 252 -9.28 22.46 0.96
CA GLY A 252 -8.80 23.06 -0.29
C GLY A 252 -9.88 23.17 -1.36
#